data_AF-A0A2E5B2X8-F1
#
_entry.id   AF-A0A2E5B2X8-F1
#
_cell.length_a   1.000
_cell.length_b   1.000
_cell.length_c   1.000
_cell.angle_alpha   90.00
_cell.angle_beta   90.00
_cell.angle_gamma   90.00
#
_symmetry.space_group_name_H-M   'P 1'
#
loop_
_entity.id
_entity.type
_entity.pdbx_description
1 polymer ?
#
loop_
_entity_poly.entity_id
_entity_poly.type
_entity_poly.pdbx_seq_one_letter_code
_entity_poly.pdbx_strand_id
1 'polypeptide(L)'
;MRNYCLLLYFIFIGIALQAQETAMNASEIAAFKEKVIASAKTTKTIKTDFVQYKHLDFLSDDVKTSGNMVFKAPGLVKWEYTNPYQYSVVFKEDQLLINDGGTKSKVDIGNSKLFKKLNQLIVNSVKGNMFSDADFTVSFIKSSKYNKAVFIPKDKKIASYIASFELLFNKDDAQVYEVKMIEPSQDFTRIVFSNRTLNGPVNDSVFNN
;
A
#
# COMPACT_ATOMS: atom_id res chain seq x y z
N MET A 1 16.21 23.45 -46.44
CA MET A 1 16.74 22.74 -45.25
C MET A 1 16.14 23.18 -43.91
N ARG A 2 15.71 24.45 -43.75
CA ARG A 2 15.15 24.97 -42.48
C ARG A 2 13.72 24.47 -42.13
N ASN A 3 12.95 24.03 -43.13
CA ASN A 3 11.57 23.57 -42.93
C ASN A 3 11.46 22.08 -42.54
N TYR A 4 12.52 21.27 -42.72
CA TYR A 4 12.52 19.85 -42.33
C TYR A 4 12.87 19.65 -40.84
N CYS A 5 13.54 20.61 -40.20
CA CYS A 5 13.82 20.56 -38.76
C CYS A 5 12.57 20.73 -37.88
N LEU A 6 11.56 21.49 -38.36
CA LEU A 6 10.29 21.66 -37.63
C LEU A 6 9.41 20.41 -37.68
N LEU A 7 9.48 19.63 -38.77
CA LEU A 7 8.76 18.35 -38.91
C LEU A 7 9.34 17.25 -38.00
N LEU A 8 10.65 17.24 -37.77
CA LEU A 8 11.29 16.32 -36.83
C LEU A 8 10.95 16.64 -35.35
N TYR A 9 10.69 17.90 -35.03
CA TYR A 9 10.29 18.31 -33.66
C TYR A 9 8.87 17.85 -33.32
N PHE A 10 7.95 17.82 -34.29
CA PHE A 10 6.58 17.31 -34.08
C PHE A 10 6.49 15.79 -33.97
N ILE A 11 7.43 15.04 -34.54
CA ILE A 11 7.45 13.57 -34.46
C ILE A 11 7.98 13.09 -33.09
N PHE A 12 8.82 13.88 -32.40
CA PHE A 12 9.36 13.52 -31.09
C PHE A 12 8.40 13.75 -29.91
N ILE A 13 7.35 14.58 -30.08
CA ILE A 13 6.36 14.83 -29.02
C ILE A 13 5.34 13.69 -28.92
N GLY A 14 5.20 12.86 -29.97
CA GLY A 14 4.21 11.77 -30.02
C GLY A 14 4.52 10.50 -29.21
N ILE A 15 5.71 10.38 -28.61
CA ILE A 15 6.18 9.11 -27.99
C ILE A 15 6.05 9.12 -26.46
N ALA A 16 5.65 10.24 -25.85
CA ALA A 16 5.47 10.32 -24.39
C ALA A 16 4.12 9.77 -23.86
N LEU A 17 3.36 9.01 -24.65
CA LEU A 17 2.05 8.45 -24.23
C LEU A 17 2.14 7.17 -23.38
N GLN A 18 3.34 6.67 -23.08
CA GLN A 18 3.53 5.38 -22.42
C GLN A 18 3.52 5.49 -20.87
N ALA A 19 2.42 5.99 -20.29
CA ALA A 19 2.07 5.79 -18.87
C ALA A 19 0.66 6.28 -18.47
N GLN A 20 -0.25 6.59 -19.40
CA GLN A 20 -1.53 7.21 -19.01
C GLN A 20 -2.42 6.23 -18.23
N GLU A 21 -2.75 6.62 -17.01
CA GLU A 21 -3.77 5.97 -16.20
C GLU A 21 -5.16 6.21 -16.81
N THR A 22 -5.98 5.17 -16.84
CA THR A 22 -7.36 5.25 -17.35
C THR A 22 -8.31 4.56 -16.37
N ALA A 23 -9.53 5.07 -16.25
CA ALA A 23 -10.56 4.42 -15.44
C ALA A 23 -10.92 3.05 -16.02
N MET A 24 -11.11 2.06 -15.17
CA MET A 24 -11.59 0.74 -15.57
C MET A 24 -13.10 0.78 -15.84
N ASN A 25 -13.54 0.05 -16.86
CA ASN A 25 -14.98 -0.21 -17.06
C ASN A 25 -15.48 -1.33 -16.12
N ALA A 26 -16.80 -1.57 -16.09
CA ALA A 26 -17.41 -2.54 -15.18
C ALA A 26 -16.86 -3.98 -15.31
N SER A 27 -16.59 -4.43 -16.54
CA SER A 27 -16.03 -5.77 -16.78
C SER A 27 -14.58 -5.87 -16.29
N GLU A 28 -13.79 -4.83 -16.52
CA GLU A 28 -12.40 -4.75 -16.03
C GLU A 28 -12.33 -4.71 -14.51
N ILE A 29 -13.24 -3.97 -13.86
CA ILE A 29 -13.38 -3.94 -12.41
C ILE A 29 -13.71 -5.34 -11.87
N ALA A 30 -14.67 -6.04 -12.48
CA ALA A 30 -15.05 -7.38 -12.06
C ALA A 30 -13.88 -8.36 -12.17
N ALA A 31 -13.19 -8.39 -13.31
CA ALA A 31 -12.02 -9.25 -13.52
C ALA A 31 -10.88 -8.92 -12.56
N PHE A 32 -10.63 -7.63 -12.31
CA PHE A 32 -9.60 -7.21 -11.37
C PHE A 32 -9.93 -7.66 -9.94
N LYS A 33 -11.16 -7.42 -9.46
CA LYS A 33 -11.62 -7.85 -8.13
C LYS A 33 -11.52 -9.37 -7.98
N GLU A 34 -11.98 -10.13 -8.98
CA GLU A 34 -11.90 -11.59 -8.98
C GLU A 34 -10.45 -12.08 -8.87
N LYS A 35 -9.54 -11.48 -9.64
CA LYS A 35 -8.11 -11.82 -9.59
C LYS A 35 -7.49 -11.55 -8.22
N VAL A 36 -7.81 -10.41 -7.61
CA VAL A 36 -7.35 -10.08 -6.24
C VAL A 36 -7.90 -11.08 -5.23
N ILE A 37 -9.19 -11.43 -5.31
CA ILE A 37 -9.83 -12.40 -4.40
C ILE A 37 -9.22 -13.80 -4.57
N ALA A 38 -8.96 -14.23 -5.81
CA ALA A 38 -8.33 -15.52 -6.10
C ALA A 38 -6.90 -15.56 -5.55
N SER A 39 -6.11 -14.50 -5.76
CA SER A 39 -4.75 -14.36 -5.23
C SER A 39 -4.74 -14.43 -3.71
N ALA A 40 -5.65 -13.71 -3.05
CA ALA A 40 -5.82 -13.70 -1.60
C ALA A 40 -6.14 -15.09 -1.02
N LYS A 41 -7.06 -15.85 -1.65
CA LYS A 41 -7.45 -17.21 -1.19
C LYS A 41 -6.28 -18.19 -1.14
N THR A 42 -5.28 -18.00 -2.00
CA THR A 42 -4.10 -18.89 -2.08
C THR A 42 -2.91 -18.40 -1.24
N THR A 43 -3.01 -17.20 -0.67
CA THR A 43 -1.92 -16.56 0.08
C THR A 43 -2.01 -16.90 1.57
N LYS A 44 -1.13 -17.77 2.05
CA LYS A 44 -1.02 -18.17 3.46
C LYS A 44 0.02 -17.37 4.21
N THR A 45 1.15 -17.06 3.56
CA THR A 45 2.23 -16.26 4.14
C THR A 45 2.82 -15.31 3.11
N ILE A 46 3.29 -14.16 3.58
CA ILE A 46 4.08 -13.21 2.77
C ILE A 46 5.29 -12.83 3.61
N LYS A 47 6.48 -12.87 3.02
CA LYS A 47 7.66 -12.15 3.50
C LYS A 47 8.03 -11.12 2.45
N THR A 48 8.28 -9.89 2.85
CA THR A 48 8.61 -8.80 1.92
C THR A 48 9.44 -7.74 2.62
N ASP A 49 10.28 -7.05 1.86
CA ASP A 49 10.92 -5.83 2.31
C ASP A 49 10.00 -4.65 2.01
N PHE A 50 10.15 -3.57 2.76
CA PHE A 50 9.46 -2.31 2.47
C PHE A 50 10.37 -1.10 2.63
N VAL A 51 10.06 -0.06 1.87
CA VAL A 51 10.55 1.29 2.07
C VAL A 51 9.36 2.21 2.22
N GLN A 52 9.32 2.97 3.31
CA GLN A 52 8.32 3.98 3.59
C GLN A 52 8.90 5.38 3.39
N TYR A 53 8.12 6.24 2.76
CA TYR A 53 8.38 7.66 2.59
C TYR A 53 7.24 8.42 3.27
N LYS A 54 7.59 9.31 4.20
CA LYS A 54 6.66 10.28 4.77
C LYS A 54 6.99 11.65 4.19
N HIS A 55 6.12 12.12 3.31
CA HIS A 55 6.15 13.47 2.77
C HIS A 55 5.42 14.42 3.71
N LEU A 56 6.03 15.57 3.95
CA LEU A 56 5.45 16.68 4.66
C LEU A 56 5.76 17.93 3.83
N ASP A 57 4.74 18.68 3.43
CA ASP A 57 4.87 19.81 2.47
C ASP A 57 5.90 20.87 2.89
N PHE A 58 6.20 20.97 4.19
CA PHE A 58 7.19 21.90 4.74
C PHE A 58 8.62 21.37 4.78
N LEU A 59 8.85 20.08 4.50
CA LEU A 59 10.18 19.48 4.42
C LEU A 59 10.67 19.46 2.96
N SER A 60 11.97 19.68 2.78
CA SER A 60 12.60 19.62 1.45
C SER A 60 12.70 18.19 0.91
N ASP A 61 12.84 17.20 1.79
CA ASP A 61 12.99 15.79 1.46
C ASP A 61 12.02 14.92 2.28
N ASP A 62 11.59 13.81 1.69
CA ASP A 62 10.78 12.81 2.38
C ASP A 62 11.56 12.14 3.52
N VAL A 63 10.89 11.92 4.65
CA VAL A 63 11.45 11.07 5.72
C VAL A 63 11.35 9.61 5.28
N LYS A 64 12.51 8.98 5.09
CA LYS A 64 12.62 7.60 4.62
C LYS A 64 12.87 6.63 5.78
N THR A 65 12.05 5.59 5.87
CA THR A 65 12.28 4.42 6.75
C THR A 65 12.19 3.13 5.96
N SER A 66 12.79 2.06 6.45
CA SER A 66 12.77 0.76 5.76
C SER A 66 12.81 -0.41 6.73
N GLY A 67 12.42 -1.58 6.24
CA GLY A 67 12.30 -2.76 7.08
C GLY A 67 11.76 -3.97 6.33
N ASN A 68 11.26 -4.93 7.11
CA ASN A 68 10.65 -6.15 6.62
C ASN A 68 9.22 -6.28 7.15
N MET A 69 8.35 -6.89 6.35
CA MET A 69 6.99 -7.22 6.75
C MET A 69 6.75 -8.72 6.55
N VAL A 70 6.13 -9.33 7.56
CA VAL A 70 5.71 -10.73 7.53
C VAL A 70 4.21 -10.80 7.77
N PHE A 71 3.48 -11.43 6.85
CA PHE A 71 2.08 -11.80 7.01
C PHE A 71 1.94 -13.30 7.16
N LYS A 72 1.03 -13.74 8.04
CA LYS A 72 0.55 -15.12 8.14
C LYS A 72 -0.96 -15.14 8.36
N ALA A 73 -1.67 -15.86 7.49
CA ALA A 73 -3.10 -16.09 7.64
C ALA A 73 -3.39 -16.80 8.98
N PRO A 74 -4.51 -16.50 9.67
CA PRO A 74 -5.63 -15.69 9.20
C PRO A 74 -5.52 -14.19 9.52
N GLY A 75 -4.40 -13.66 10.03
CA GLY A 75 -4.34 -12.23 10.33
C GLY A 75 -3.15 -11.74 11.15
N LEU A 76 -2.08 -12.52 11.24
CA LEU A 76 -0.85 -12.09 11.90
C LEU A 76 -0.05 -11.23 10.93
N VAL A 77 0.32 -10.03 11.36
CA VAL A 77 1.23 -9.16 10.62
C VAL A 77 2.30 -8.66 11.56
N LYS A 78 3.56 -8.76 11.15
CA LYS A 78 4.68 -8.10 11.81
C LYS A 78 5.30 -7.10 10.84
N TRP A 79 5.42 -5.87 11.29
CA TRP A 79 6.28 -4.86 10.70
C TRP A 79 7.54 -4.76 11.53
N GLU A 80 8.71 -4.80 10.91
CA GLU A 80 10.00 -4.67 11.57
C GLU A 80 10.79 -3.59 10.84
N TYR A 81 10.94 -2.45 11.49
CA TYR A 81 11.74 -1.34 10.99
C TYR A 81 13.19 -1.58 11.38
N THR A 82 14.08 -1.45 10.40
CA THR A 82 15.51 -1.72 10.58
C THR A 82 16.37 -0.49 10.33
N ASN A 83 15.83 0.54 9.67
CA ASN A 83 16.53 1.78 9.39
C ASN A 83 15.58 3.00 9.25
N PRO A 84 15.95 4.19 9.76
CA PRO A 84 17.09 4.44 10.67
C PRO A 84 16.80 4.04 12.12
N TYR A 85 15.55 3.71 12.44
CA TYR A 85 15.11 3.30 13.77
C TYR A 85 14.82 1.80 13.79
N GLN A 86 15.12 1.15 14.91
CA GLN A 86 14.90 -0.28 15.11
C GLN A 86 13.73 -0.52 16.06
N TYR A 87 12.59 -0.91 15.50
CA TYR A 87 11.42 -1.28 16.29
C TYR A 87 10.52 -2.22 15.49
N SER A 88 9.69 -2.99 16.19
CA SER A 88 8.72 -3.88 15.55
C SER A 88 7.31 -3.65 16.08
N VAL A 89 6.35 -3.88 15.19
CA VAL A 89 4.92 -3.84 15.49
C VAL A 89 4.30 -5.14 15.05
N VAL A 90 3.69 -5.87 15.98
CA VAL A 90 2.90 -7.06 15.68
C VAL A 90 1.42 -6.74 15.82
N PHE A 91 0.66 -7.06 14.78
CA PHE A 91 -0.79 -7.09 14.80
C PHE A 91 -1.27 -8.52 14.95
N LYS A 92 -1.98 -8.77 16.04
CA LYS A 92 -2.57 -10.07 16.38
C LYS A 92 -3.91 -9.83 17.07
N GLU A 93 -4.98 -10.43 16.56
CA GLU A 93 -6.31 -10.41 17.21
C GLU A 93 -6.79 -8.99 17.59
N ASP A 94 -6.69 -8.04 16.66
CA ASP A 94 -7.00 -6.61 16.86
C ASP A 94 -6.13 -5.84 17.88
N GLN A 95 -5.13 -6.50 18.46
CA GLN A 95 -4.13 -5.93 19.34
C GLN A 95 -2.88 -5.49 18.57
N LEU A 96 -2.28 -4.40 19.05
CA LEU A 96 -1.04 -3.83 18.57
C LEU A 96 0.03 -4.05 19.64
N LEU A 97 1.05 -4.86 19.34
CA LEU A 97 2.18 -5.12 20.22
C LEU A 97 3.42 -4.42 19.67
N ILE A 98 3.96 -3.44 20.39
CA ILE A 98 5.14 -2.67 19.97
C ILE A 98 6.34 -3.13 20.79
N ASN A 99 7.48 -3.30 20.11
CA ASN A 99 8.79 -3.47 20.74
C ASN A 99 9.72 -2.39 20.17
N ASP A 100 10.10 -1.43 21.01
CA ASP A 100 10.97 -0.31 20.65
C ASP A 100 12.38 -0.55 21.22
N GLY A 101 13.25 -1.17 20.43
CA GLY A 101 14.65 -1.41 20.80
C GLY A 101 14.87 -2.16 22.12
N GLY A 102 13.93 -3.01 22.56
CA GLY A 102 13.98 -3.73 23.84
C GLY A 102 13.08 -3.16 24.95
N THR A 103 12.54 -1.96 24.76
CA THR A 103 11.48 -1.43 25.65
C THR A 103 10.12 -1.87 25.11
N LYS A 104 9.52 -2.87 25.76
CA LYS A 104 8.14 -3.28 25.48
C LYS A 104 7.20 -2.24 26.08
N SER A 105 6.66 -1.37 25.24
CA SER A 105 5.74 -0.34 25.65
C SER A 105 4.42 -0.51 24.90
N LYS A 106 3.29 -0.29 25.59
CA LYS A 106 2.02 -0.02 24.93
C LYS A 106 2.00 1.47 24.58
N VAL A 107 2.91 1.92 23.69
CA VAL A 107 2.98 3.34 23.31
C VAL A 107 1.79 3.71 22.42
N ASP A 108 1.17 4.82 22.77
CA ASP A 108 0.16 5.52 21.99
C ASP A 108 0.89 6.29 20.88
N ILE A 109 1.16 5.61 19.75
CA ILE A 109 1.73 6.25 18.56
C ILE A 109 0.68 7.26 18.10
N GLY A 110 0.90 8.55 18.32
CA GLY A 110 -0.07 9.64 18.14
C GLY A 110 -0.91 9.52 16.86
N ASN A 111 -2.09 8.88 17.01
CA ASN A 111 -2.99 8.29 16.00
C ASN A 111 -2.94 6.76 15.83
N SER A 112 -2.85 5.99 16.92
CA SER A 112 -2.95 4.52 16.94
C SER A 112 -4.16 3.99 16.14
N LYS A 113 -5.24 4.78 16.05
CA LYS A 113 -6.42 4.54 15.21
C LYS A 113 -6.15 4.65 13.71
N LEU A 114 -5.39 5.65 13.25
CA LEU A 114 -5.05 5.86 11.84
C LEU A 114 -4.13 4.74 11.34
N PHE A 115 -3.08 4.44 12.08
CA PHE A 115 -2.17 3.35 11.74
C PHE A 115 -2.89 2.00 11.78
N LYS A 116 -3.79 1.79 12.75
CA LYS A 116 -4.68 0.63 12.78
C LYS A 116 -5.58 0.55 11.53
N LYS A 117 -6.12 1.67 11.05
CA LYS A 117 -6.94 1.70 9.83
C LYS A 117 -6.14 1.41 8.56
N LEU A 118 -4.95 1.99 8.41
CA LEU A 118 -4.03 1.67 7.32
C LEU A 118 -3.66 0.17 7.34
N ASN A 119 -3.30 -0.36 8.50
CA ASN A 119 -2.96 -1.79 8.61
C ASN A 119 -4.17 -2.70 8.35
N GLN A 120 -5.36 -2.33 8.85
CA GLN A 120 -6.61 -3.04 8.50
C GLN A 120 -6.83 -3.06 7.00
N LEU A 121 -6.61 -1.95 6.29
CA LEU A 121 -6.72 -1.90 4.83
C LEU A 121 -5.69 -2.82 4.16
N ILE A 122 -4.42 -2.78 4.57
CA ILE A 122 -3.35 -3.65 4.02
C ILE A 122 -3.70 -5.13 4.25
N VAL A 123 -4.07 -5.49 5.47
CA VAL A 123 -4.48 -6.86 5.84
C VAL A 123 -5.69 -7.29 5.02
N ASN A 124 -6.70 -6.42 4.90
CA ASN A 124 -7.89 -6.73 4.13
C ASN A 124 -7.61 -6.85 2.63
N SER A 125 -6.58 -6.17 2.15
CA SER A 125 -6.12 -6.29 0.77
C SER A 125 -5.51 -7.66 0.51
N VAL A 126 -4.65 -8.13 1.41
CA VAL A 126 -4.06 -9.48 1.35
C VAL A 126 -5.13 -10.57 1.50
N LYS A 127 -6.21 -10.31 2.24
CA LYS A 127 -7.35 -11.23 2.41
C LYS A 127 -8.42 -11.13 1.31
N GLY A 128 -8.33 -10.13 0.42
CA GLY A 128 -9.31 -9.92 -0.65
C GLY A 128 -10.67 -9.39 -0.20
N ASN A 129 -10.80 -8.88 1.04
CA ASN A 129 -12.04 -8.29 1.58
C ASN A 129 -12.00 -6.74 1.63
N MET A 130 -11.03 -6.11 0.95
CA MET A 130 -10.84 -4.66 0.95
C MET A 130 -11.95 -3.87 0.22
N PHE A 131 -12.67 -4.49 -0.72
CA PHE A 131 -13.61 -3.80 -1.62
C PHE A 131 -15.05 -3.69 -1.09
N SER A 132 -15.25 -3.78 0.22
CA SER A 132 -16.57 -3.59 0.83
C SER A 132 -16.98 -2.11 0.73
N ASP A 133 -18.10 -1.85 0.05
CA ASP A 133 -18.63 -0.49 -0.17
C ASP A 133 -19.15 0.18 1.13
N ALA A 134 -19.13 -0.50 2.28
CA ALA A 134 -19.64 0.07 3.53
C ALA A 134 -18.79 1.26 4.01
N ASP A 135 -17.45 1.13 3.95
CA ASP A 135 -16.54 2.08 4.60
C ASP A 135 -15.93 3.09 3.61
N PHE A 136 -15.85 2.73 2.33
CA PHE A 136 -15.15 3.51 1.30
C PHE A 136 -15.94 3.61 0.00
N THR A 137 -15.77 4.73 -0.70
CA THR A 137 -16.03 4.80 -2.14
C THR A 137 -14.76 4.37 -2.85
N VAL A 138 -14.85 3.39 -3.73
CA VAL A 138 -13.67 2.82 -4.42
C VAL A 138 -13.72 3.12 -5.91
N SER A 139 -12.65 3.70 -6.44
CA SER A 139 -12.44 3.84 -7.89
C SER A 139 -11.28 2.97 -8.35
N PHE A 140 -11.34 2.54 -9.62
CA PHE A 140 -10.42 1.57 -10.19
C PHE A 140 -9.80 2.11 -11.46
N ILE A 141 -8.49 2.04 -11.52
CA ILE A 141 -7.68 2.63 -12.56
C ILE A 141 -6.71 1.58 -13.08
N LYS A 142 -6.52 1.52 -14.39
CA LYS A 142 -5.52 0.67 -15.04
C LYS A 142 -4.45 1.56 -15.69
N SER A 143 -3.21 1.10 -15.66
CA SER A 143 -2.12 1.64 -16.49
C SER A 143 -1.57 0.53 -17.39
N SER A 144 -0.41 0.69 -18.02
CA SER A 144 0.32 -0.44 -18.61
C SER A 144 0.96 -1.31 -17.53
N LYS A 145 1.50 -0.70 -16.46
CA LYS A 145 2.35 -1.36 -15.46
C LYS A 145 1.59 -1.97 -14.27
N TYR A 146 0.45 -1.42 -13.89
CA TYR A 146 -0.26 -1.81 -12.67
C TYR A 146 -1.77 -1.63 -12.80
N ASN A 147 -2.49 -2.19 -11.83
CA ASN A 147 -3.86 -1.81 -11.52
C ASN A 147 -3.85 -1.00 -10.22
N LYS A 148 -4.74 -0.03 -10.09
CA LYS A 148 -4.83 0.85 -8.92
C LYS A 148 -6.26 0.86 -8.40
N ALA A 149 -6.39 0.76 -7.08
CA ALA A 149 -7.64 1.01 -6.38
C ALA A 149 -7.46 2.23 -5.46
N VAL A 150 -8.37 3.19 -5.57
CA VAL A 150 -8.38 4.41 -4.74
C VAL A 150 -9.60 4.34 -3.83
N PHE A 151 -9.36 4.44 -2.53
CA PHE A 151 -10.35 4.34 -1.47
C PHE A 151 -10.54 5.71 -0.82
N ILE A 152 -11.74 6.27 -0.93
CA ILE A 152 -12.11 7.52 -0.27
C ILE A 152 -13.03 7.18 0.92
N PRO A 153 -12.66 7.54 2.16
CA PRO A 153 -13.49 7.24 3.33
C PRO A 153 -14.87 7.89 3.24
N LYS A 154 -15.92 7.15 3.58
CA LYS A 154 -17.29 7.69 3.67
C LYS A 154 -17.57 8.36 5.02
N ASP A 155 -16.91 7.89 6.08
CA ASP A 155 -17.05 8.45 7.42
C ASP A 155 -16.34 9.80 7.51
N LYS A 156 -17.08 10.85 7.92
CA LYS A 156 -16.57 12.23 7.98
C LYS A 156 -15.41 12.41 8.96
N LYS A 157 -15.39 11.64 10.05
CA LYS A 157 -14.33 11.71 11.05
C LYS A 157 -13.05 11.05 10.54
N ILE A 158 -13.15 10.02 9.72
CA ILE A 158 -11.96 9.47 9.03
C ILE A 158 -11.52 10.44 7.94
N ALA A 159 -12.45 10.96 7.15
CA ALA A 159 -12.17 11.89 6.05
C ALA A 159 -11.47 13.19 6.51
N SER A 160 -11.65 13.62 7.77
CA SER A 160 -10.93 14.78 8.32
C SER A 160 -9.44 14.56 8.53
N TYR A 161 -8.96 13.30 8.51
CA TYR A 161 -7.54 12.96 8.66
C TYR A 161 -6.99 12.18 7.45
N ILE A 162 -7.86 11.61 6.60
CA ILE A 162 -7.47 10.81 5.44
C ILE A 162 -8.30 11.25 4.24
N ALA A 163 -7.64 11.83 3.25
CA ALA A 163 -8.27 12.13 1.97
C ALA A 163 -8.51 10.83 1.17
N SER A 164 -7.50 9.97 1.07
CA SER A 164 -7.61 8.70 0.36
C SER A 164 -6.52 7.70 0.72
N PHE A 165 -6.78 6.42 0.43
CA PHE A 165 -5.75 5.41 0.24
C PHE A 165 -5.66 5.01 -1.22
N GLU A 166 -4.46 4.86 -1.75
CA GLU A 166 -4.19 4.35 -3.09
C GLU A 166 -3.35 3.07 -3.01
N LEU A 167 -3.83 2.00 -3.61
CA LEU A 167 -3.13 0.71 -3.63
C LEU A 167 -2.80 0.34 -5.06
N LEU A 168 -1.51 0.09 -5.32
CA LEU A 168 -1.03 -0.38 -6.62
C LEU A 168 -0.79 -1.89 -6.58
N PHE A 169 -1.33 -2.57 -7.59
CA PHE A 169 -1.30 -4.01 -7.73
C PHE A 169 -0.49 -4.39 -8.95
N ASN A 170 0.35 -5.41 -8.78
CA ASN A 170 1.06 -6.01 -9.90
C ASN A 170 0.03 -6.73 -10.79
N LYS A 171 0.15 -6.55 -12.11
CA LYS A 171 -0.80 -7.10 -13.06
C LYS A 171 -0.76 -8.62 -13.15
N ASP A 172 0.37 -9.24 -12.85
CA ASP A 172 0.62 -10.66 -13.04
C ASP A 172 0.03 -11.47 -11.89
N ASP A 173 0.35 -11.09 -10.65
CA ASP A 173 -0.05 -11.83 -9.43
C ASP A 173 -1.20 -11.18 -8.64
N ALA A 174 -1.65 -9.98 -9.04
CA ALA A 174 -2.66 -9.18 -8.35
C ALA A 174 -2.33 -8.92 -6.87
N GLN A 175 -1.05 -8.90 -6.51
CA GLN A 175 -0.59 -8.56 -5.17
C GLN A 175 -0.26 -7.06 -5.09
N VAL A 176 -0.54 -6.45 -3.94
CA VAL A 176 -0.26 -5.03 -3.69
C VAL A 176 1.24 -4.82 -3.60
N TYR A 177 1.87 -4.00 -4.44
CA TYR A 177 3.30 -3.66 -4.33
C TYR A 177 3.54 -2.24 -3.80
N GLU A 178 2.50 -1.41 -3.73
CA GLU A 178 2.60 -0.07 -3.16
C GLU A 178 1.29 0.35 -2.49
N VAL A 179 1.41 1.04 -1.37
CA VAL A 179 0.30 1.66 -0.64
C VAL A 179 0.64 3.12 -0.39
N LYS A 180 -0.27 4.03 -0.71
CA LYS A 180 -0.14 5.46 -0.40
C LYS A 180 -1.35 5.92 0.41
N MET A 181 -1.13 6.53 1.56
CA MET A 181 -2.13 7.21 2.38
C MET A 181 -1.93 8.71 2.22
N ILE A 182 -2.98 9.42 1.81
CA ILE A 182 -2.96 10.85 1.54
C ILE A 182 -3.83 11.55 2.59
N GLU A 183 -3.28 12.57 3.22
CA GLU A 183 -3.98 13.43 4.18
C GLU A 183 -4.63 14.62 3.45
N PRO A 184 -5.64 15.30 4.03
CA PRO A 184 -6.25 16.48 3.41
C PRO A 184 -5.28 17.63 3.12
N SER A 185 -4.15 17.70 3.84
CA SER A 185 -3.06 18.64 3.59
C SER A 185 -2.23 18.31 2.35
N GLN A 186 -2.48 17.16 1.70
CA GLN A 186 -1.66 16.56 0.63
C GLN A 186 -0.35 15.92 1.08
N ASP A 187 0.00 16.05 2.36
CA ASP A 187 0.99 15.19 3.01
C ASP A 187 0.64 13.72 2.78
N PHE A 188 1.65 12.87 2.64
CA PHE A 188 1.40 11.45 2.38
C PHE A 188 2.39 10.52 3.06
N THR A 189 1.93 9.31 3.34
CA THR A 189 2.78 8.17 3.65
C THR A 189 2.69 7.18 2.49
N ARG A 190 3.83 6.88 1.86
CA ARG A 190 3.95 5.93 0.74
C ARG A 190 4.83 4.76 1.15
N ILE A 191 4.34 3.53 1.01
CA ILE A 191 5.06 2.30 1.34
C ILE A 191 5.19 1.47 0.07
N VAL A 192 6.43 1.17 -0.32
CA VAL A 192 6.77 0.36 -1.50
C VAL A 192 7.32 -0.98 -1.03
N PHE A 193 6.72 -2.07 -1.50
CA PHE A 193 7.14 -3.44 -1.16
C PHE A 193 8.06 -4.02 -2.24
N SER A 194 9.04 -4.82 -1.81
CA SER A 194 9.98 -5.51 -2.71
C SER A 194 10.41 -6.86 -2.12
N ASN A 195 11.13 -7.67 -2.92
CA ASN A 195 11.67 -8.97 -2.49
C ASN A 195 10.61 -9.92 -1.89
N ARG A 196 9.42 -9.93 -2.49
CA ARG A 196 8.30 -10.73 -2.01
C ARG A 196 8.56 -12.21 -2.17
N THR A 197 8.33 -12.95 -1.09
CA THR A 197 8.21 -14.41 -1.09
C THR A 197 6.83 -14.79 -0.58
N LEU A 198 6.04 -15.47 -1.43
CA LEU A 198 4.71 -15.99 -1.09
C LEU A 198 4.80 -17.43 -0.61
N ASN A 199 3.96 -17.78 0.36
CA ASN A 199 3.74 -19.16 0.84
C ASN A 199 5.02 -19.89 1.32
N GLY A 200 6.06 -19.13 1.67
CA GLY A 200 7.26 -19.65 2.31
C GLY A 200 7.03 -19.96 3.81
N PRO A 201 7.92 -20.77 4.43
CA PRO A 201 7.81 -21.13 5.83
C PRO A 201 7.93 -19.91 6.76
N VAL A 202 6.98 -19.78 7.69
CA VAL A 202 6.95 -18.75 8.76
C VAL A 202 6.60 -19.41 10.09
N ASN A 203 7.54 -19.38 11.04
CA ASN A 203 7.32 -19.83 12.41
C ASN A 203 6.47 -18.81 13.18
N ASP A 204 5.60 -19.28 14.07
CA ASP A 204 4.77 -18.39 14.91
C ASP A 204 5.60 -17.52 15.86
N SER A 205 6.80 -17.96 16.22
CA SER A 205 7.73 -17.19 17.05
C SER A 205 8.12 -15.82 16.46
N VAL A 206 8.00 -15.66 15.13
CA VAL A 206 8.22 -14.38 14.44
C VAL A 206 7.29 -13.30 14.99
N PHE A 207 6.09 -13.66 15.43
CA PHE A 207 5.05 -12.74 15.91
C PHE A 207 5.06 -12.55 17.43
N ASN A 208 6.08 -13.02 18.13
CA ASN A 208 6.23 -12.78 19.55
C ASN A 208 7.04 -11.49 19.74
N ASN A 209 6.38 -10.43 20.23
CA ASN A 209 7.03 -9.20 20.66
C ASN A 209 7.26 -9.16 22.17
#